data_AF-A0A2V9TWW7-F1
#
_entry.id   AF-A0A2V9TWW7-F1
#
_cell.length_a   1.000
_cell.length_b   1.000
_cell.length_c   1.000
_cell.angle_alpha   90.00
_cell.angle_beta   90.00
_cell.angle_gamma   90.00
#
_symmetry.space_group_name_H-M   'P 1'
#
loop_
_entity.id
_entity.type
_entity.pdbx_description
1 polymer ?
#
loop_
_entity_poly.entity_id
_entity_poly.type
_entity_poly.pdbx_seq_one_letter_code
_entity_poly.pdbx_strand_id
1 'polypeptide(L)'
;MKPYENQSLERILESAIVVSWADLMRGAQTGLIHIEYGFAAGGTLDYLQVWSSVTRGHWLLACGYWMSASRFHGTGVHFDNKYQSEGLAHILEFVMQHQTAFVLPPDRGRLGLLQIPTPTEEESTAAAASVREAFDRFGSGRSLIYFSLRFWLAQENRELLI
;
A
#
# COMPACT_ATOMS: atom_id res chain seq x y z
N MET A 1 22.35 -17.43 -12.00
CA MET A 1 20.95 -17.46 -11.54
C MET A 1 20.92 -16.71 -10.22
N LYS A 2 20.41 -15.47 -10.18
CA LYS A 2 20.25 -14.77 -8.89
C LYS A 2 19.05 -15.42 -8.19
N PRO A 3 19.15 -15.82 -6.92
CA PRO A 3 17.95 -16.19 -6.18
C PRO A 3 17.03 -14.98 -6.22
N TYR A 4 15.82 -15.15 -6.72
CA TYR A 4 14.80 -14.12 -6.62
C TYR A 4 14.54 -13.95 -5.13
N GLU A 5 15.14 -12.92 -4.53
CA GLU A 5 14.80 -12.53 -3.17
C GLU A 5 13.30 -12.21 -3.21
N ASN A 6 12.51 -13.04 -2.54
CA ASN A 6 11.09 -12.78 -2.38
C ASN A 6 10.97 -11.39 -1.78
N GLN A 7 10.14 -10.55 -2.39
CA GLN A 7 9.91 -9.19 -1.91
C GLN A 7 9.40 -9.26 -0.47
N SER A 8 9.94 -8.40 0.40
CA SER A 8 9.44 -8.33 1.78
C SER A 8 8.07 -7.67 1.82
N LEU A 9 7.26 -8.08 2.79
CA LEU A 9 5.95 -7.50 3.02
C LEU A 9 6.05 -5.97 3.23
N GLU A 10 7.04 -5.54 4.01
CA GLU A 10 7.23 -4.12 4.32
C GLU A 10 7.53 -3.30 3.05
N ARG A 11 8.33 -3.85 2.13
CA ARG A 11 8.67 -3.17 0.87
C ARG A 11 7.49 -3.06 -0.08
N ILE A 12 6.63 -4.07 -0.16
CA ILE A 12 5.43 -3.99 -1.01
C ILE A 12 4.39 -3.04 -0.40
N LEU A 13 4.25 -3.01 0.93
CA LEU A 13 3.37 -2.06 1.63
C LEU A 13 3.87 -0.61 1.47
N GLU A 14 5.17 -0.38 1.62
CA GLU A 14 5.81 0.92 1.33
C GLU A 14 5.52 1.36 -0.10
N SER A 15 5.73 0.46 -1.08
CA SER A 15 5.48 0.76 -2.49
C SER A 15 4.00 1.06 -2.77
N ALA A 16 3.07 0.36 -2.11
CA ALA A 16 1.63 0.60 -2.24
C ALA A 16 1.24 2.02 -1.79
N ILE A 17 1.83 2.50 -0.69
CA ILE A 17 1.61 3.86 -0.18
C ILE A 17 2.23 4.90 -1.11
N VAL A 18 3.45 4.68 -1.57
CA VAL A 18 4.13 5.62 -2.49
C VAL A 18 3.35 5.76 -3.80
N VAL A 19 2.86 4.65 -4.38
CA VAL A 19 2.00 4.66 -5.57
C VAL A 19 0.69 5.43 -5.32
N SER A 20 0.14 5.32 -4.12
CA SER A 20 -1.13 5.94 -3.75
C SER A 20 -0.95 7.29 -3.05
N TRP A 21 0.25 7.88 -3.11
CA TRP A 21 0.62 9.05 -2.32
C TRP A 21 -0.29 10.25 -2.59
N ALA A 22 -0.60 10.52 -3.86
CA ALA A 22 -1.45 11.65 -4.25
C ALA A 22 -2.86 11.57 -3.61
N ASP A 23 -3.45 10.38 -3.56
CA ASP A 23 -4.76 10.14 -2.94
C ASP A 23 -4.70 10.33 -1.41
N LEU A 24 -3.61 9.90 -0.79
CA LEU A 24 -3.40 9.94 0.66
C LEU A 24 -2.94 11.31 1.19
N MET A 25 -2.47 12.19 0.31
CA MET A 25 -2.03 13.53 0.67
C MET A 25 -3.10 14.61 0.45
N ARG A 26 -4.22 14.29 -0.20
CA ARG A 26 -5.37 15.20 -0.39
C ARG A 26 -4.97 16.57 -0.95
N GLY A 27 -3.99 16.59 -1.87
CA GLY A 27 -3.48 17.80 -2.51
C GLY A 27 -2.38 18.54 -1.75
N ALA A 28 -1.95 18.06 -0.58
CA ALA A 28 -0.77 18.61 0.08
C ALA A 28 0.53 18.12 -0.57
N GLN A 29 1.54 18.99 -0.58
CA GLN A 29 2.82 18.73 -1.23
C GLN A 29 3.75 17.85 -0.39
N THR A 30 3.66 17.96 0.93
CA THR A 30 4.52 17.23 1.86
C THR A 30 3.72 16.70 3.03
N GLY A 31 4.21 15.61 3.61
CA GLY A 31 3.65 15.00 4.79
C GLY A 31 4.35 13.70 5.16
N LEU A 32 3.73 12.99 6.08
CA LEU A 32 4.21 11.72 6.58
C LEU A 32 3.04 10.75 6.60
N ILE A 33 3.27 9.53 6.13
CA ILE A 33 2.31 8.43 6.24
C ILE A 33 2.93 7.38 7.14
N HIS A 34 2.14 6.73 7.99
CA HIS A 34 2.57 5.51 8.64
C HIS A 34 1.57 4.39 8.45
N ILE A 35 2.10 3.17 8.42
CA ILE A 35 1.34 1.94 8.39
C ILE A 35 1.55 1.26 9.73
N GLU A 36 0.47 0.99 10.43
CA GLU A 36 0.44 0.14 11.61
C GLU A 36 -0.14 -1.21 11.21
N TYR A 37 0.50 -2.30 11.60
CA TYR A 37 -0.01 -3.63 11.28
C TYR A 37 0.26 -4.63 12.39
N GLY A 38 -0.62 -5.61 12.52
CA GLY A 38 -0.55 -6.64 13.56
C GLY A 38 -0.68 -8.04 12.98
N PHE A 39 -0.12 -9.01 13.70
CA PHE A 39 -0.18 -10.42 13.33
C PHE A 39 -1.17 -11.18 14.20
N ALA A 40 -1.87 -12.13 13.58
CA ALA A 40 -2.62 -13.15 14.30
C ALA A 40 -1.67 -14.17 14.93
N ALA A 41 -2.17 -14.98 15.86
CA ALA A 41 -1.40 -16.06 16.49
C ALA A 41 -0.82 -17.08 15.47
N GLY A 42 -1.44 -17.19 14.29
CA GLY A 42 -0.95 -18.00 13.17
C GLY A 42 0.26 -17.42 12.42
N GLY A 43 0.72 -16.22 12.79
CA GLY A 43 1.87 -15.55 12.19
C GLY A 43 1.59 -14.91 10.83
N THR A 44 0.32 -14.80 10.43
CA THR A 44 -0.16 -14.01 9.29
C THR A 44 -0.58 -12.63 9.77
N LEU A 45 -0.55 -11.63 8.89
CA LEU A 45 -1.18 -10.34 9.14
C LEU A 45 -2.66 -10.56 9.48
N ASP A 46 -3.10 -9.91 10.55
CA ASP A 46 -4.51 -9.84 10.96
C ASP A 46 -5.15 -8.56 10.47
N TYR A 47 -4.39 -7.46 10.55
CA TYR A 47 -4.86 -6.14 10.18
C TYR A 47 -3.74 -5.20 9.75
N LEU A 48 -4.14 -4.16 9.03
CA LEU A 48 -3.31 -2.99 8.78
C LEU A 48 -4.13 -1.71 8.89
N GLN A 49 -3.50 -0.61 9.26
CA GLN A 49 -4.07 0.73 9.31
C GLN A 49 -3.09 1.71 8.68
N VAL A 50 -3.59 2.54 7.78
CA VAL A 50 -2.83 3.59 7.11
C VAL A 50 -3.26 4.93 7.68
N TRP A 51 -2.29 5.66 8.20
CA TRP A 51 -2.49 6.93 8.86
C TRP A 51 -1.71 8.01 8.12
N SER A 52 -2.36 9.14 7.84
CA SER A 52 -1.77 10.26 7.11
C SER A 52 -1.67 11.49 8.00
N SER A 53 -0.51 12.14 7.98
CA SER A 53 -0.24 13.43 8.62
C SER A 53 0.13 14.44 7.56
N VAL A 54 -0.90 15.11 7.04
CA VAL A 54 -0.76 16.26 6.14
C VAL A 54 -0.43 17.55 6.90
N THR A 55 -0.95 17.69 8.13
CA THR A 55 -0.65 18.82 9.00
C THR A 55 0.19 18.32 10.17
N ARG A 56 1.32 18.99 10.44
CA ARG A 56 2.25 18.57 11.48
C ARG A 56 1.54 18.35 12.81
N GLY A 57 1.71 17.16 13.39
CA GLY A 57 1.14 16.79 14.69
C GLY A 57 -0.31 16.30 14.63
N HIS A 58 -0.93 16.24 13.45
CA HIS A 58 -2.28 15.75 13.27
C HIS A 58 -2.29 14.51 12.39
N TRP A 59 -2.71 13.38 12.97
CA TRP A 59 -2.85 12.11 12.28
C TRP A 59 -4.31 11.81 12.02
N LEU A 60 -4.63 11.45 10.79
CA LEU A 60 -5.96 10.98 10.38
C LEU A 60 -5.84 9.56 9.84
N LEU A 61 -6.74 8.68 10.28
CA LEU A 61 -6.86 7.35 9.71
C LEU A 61 -7.38 7.49 8.28
N ALA A 62 -6.57 7.09 7.30
CA ALA A 62 -6.96 7.11 5.89
C ALA A 62 -7.76 5.84 5.55
N CYS A 63 -7.23 4.68 5.91
CA CYS A 63 -7.95 3.41 5.78
C CYS A 63 -7.45 2.36 6.77
N GLY A 64 -8.28 1.35 6.99
CA GLY A 64 -7.89 0.10 7.62
C GLY A 64 -8.20 -1.08 6.71
N TYR A 65 -7.49 -2.18 6.90
CA TYR A 65 -7.81 -3.48 6.31
C TYR A 65 -7.85 -4.51 7.43
N TRP A 66 -8.89 -5.36 7.42
CA TRP A 66 -9.04 -6.46 8.35
C TRP A 66 -9.21 -7.78 7.62
N MET A 67 -8.45 -8.81 8.01
CA MET A 67 -8.59 -10.16 7.44
C MET A 67 -9.91 -10.82 7.83
N SER A 68 -10.47 -10.45 8.99
CA SER A 68 -11.73 -11.00 9.51
C SER A 68 -12.66 -9.89 9.99
N ALA A 69 -13.95 -10.07 9.77
CA ALA A 69 -14.96 -9.17 10.30
C ALA A 69 -15.11 -9.36 11.82
N SER A 70 -15.38 -8.27 12.51
CA SER A 70 -15.77 -8.25 13.91
C SER A 70 -17.04 -7.42 14.10
N ARG A 71 -17.44 -7.22 15.36
CA ARG A 71 -18.54 -6.31 15.69
C ARG A 71 -18.22 -4.85 15.33
N PHE A 72 -16.94 -4.49 15.24
CA PHE A 72 -16.49 -3.10 15.08
C PHE A 72 -15.99 -2.78 13.68
N HIS A 73 -15.63 -3.78 12.88
CA HIS A 73 -15.09 -3.60 11.53
C HIS A 73 -15.53 -4.73 10.60
N GLY A 74 -15.71 -4.41 9.31
CA GLY A 74 -15.91 -5.41 8.26
C GLY A 74 -14.58 -6.06 7.84
N THR A 75 -14.67 -7.13 7.05
CA THR A 75 -13.52 -7.71 6.34
C THR A 75 -13.14 -6.83 5.14
N GLY A 76 -11.85 -6.77 4.82
CA GLY A 76 -11.31 -6.04 3.68
C GLY A 76 -10.98 -4.59 3.99
N VAL A 77 -10.76 -3.80 2.95
CA VAL A 77 -10.41 -2.38 3.07
C VAL A 77 -11.61 -1.50 3.42
N HIS A 78 -11.40 -0.58 4.34
CA HIS A 78 -12.37 0.46 4.71
C HIS A 78 -11.67 1.81 4.83
N PHE A 79 -12.15 2.81 4.10
CA PHE A 79 -11.62 4.18 4.19
C PHE A 79 -12.41 5.02 5.19
N ASP A 80 -11.70 5.90 5.89
CA ASP A 80 -12.26 6.83 6.89
C ASP A 80 -11.88 8.28 6.53
N ASN A 81 -12.37 9.27 7.26
CA ASN A 81 -11.99 10.69 7.18
C ASN A 81 -12.08 11.30 5.77
N LYS A 82 -13.01 10.77 4.95
CA LYS A 82 -13.26 11.12 3.54
C LYS A 82 -12.10 10.78 2.60
N TYR A 83 -11.19 9.91 3.02
CA TYR A 83 -10.20 9.34 2.12
C TYR A 83 -10.87 8.34 1.17
N GLN A 84 -10.28 8.19 -0.01
CA GLN A 84 -10.66 7.18 -0.98
C GLN A 84 -9.48 6.95 -1.92
N SER A 85 -9.15 5.68 -2.18
CA SER A 85 -8.20 5.33 -3.24
C SER A 85 -8.53 3.93 -3.75
N GLU A 86 -9.04 3.86 -4.98
CA GLU A 86 -9.34 2.59 -5.65
C GLU A 86 -8.05 1.80 -5.92
N GLY A 87 -6.96 2.51 -6.26
CA GLY A 87 -5.64 1.90 -6.46
C GLY A 87 -5.14 1.25 -5.18
N LEU A 88 -5.11 2.00 -4.07
CA LEU A 88 -4.67 1.46 -2.78
C LEU A 88 -5.54 0.30 -2.32
N ALA A 89 -6.86 0.40 -2.46
CA ALA A 89 -7.79 -0.67 -2.13
C ALA A 89 -7.41 -1.99 -2.80
N HIS A 90 -7.19 -1.97 -4.12
CA HIS A 90 -6.82 -3.16 -4.87
C HIS A 90 -5.44 -3.70 -4.49
N ILE A 91 -4.45 -2.83 -4.27
CA ILE A 91 -3.10 -3.27 -3.88
C ILE A 91 -3.14 -3.93 -2.49
N LEU A 92 -3.81 -3.31 -1.51
CA LEU A 92 -3.91 -3.86 -0.17
C LEU A 92 -4.68 -5.18 -0.17
N GLU A 93 -5.79 -5.28 -0.90
CA GLU A 93 -6.53 -6.53 -1.06
C GLU A 93 -5.64 -7.64 -1.62
N PHE A 94 -4.88 -7.34 -2.67
CA PHE A 94 -3.95 -8.29 -3.26
C PHE A 94 -2.86 -8.74 -2.30
N VAL A 95 -2.19 -7.80 -1.63
CA VAL A 95 -1.10 -8.08 -0.69
C VAL A 95 -1.59 -8.91 0.49
N MET A 96 -2.74 -8.55 1.06
CA MET A 96 -3.31 -9.23 2.22
C MET A 96 -3.77 -10.65 1.90
N GLN A 97 -4.35 -10.88 0.72
CA GLN A 97 -4.75 -12.21 0.25
C GLN A 97 -3.54 -13.10 -0.09
N HIS A 98 -2.44 -12.52 -0.55
CA HIS A 98 -1.24 -13.26 -0.98
C HIS A 98 -0.08 -13.10 0.01
N GLN A 99 -0.35 -12.81 1.28
CA GLN A 99 0.66 -12.51 2.29
C GLN A 99 1.73 -13.61 2.46
N THR A 100 1.43 -14.87 2.17
CA THR A 100 2.40 -15.99 2.19
C THR A 100 3.41 -15.96 1.05
N ALA A 101 3.18 -15.15 0.01
CA ALA A 101 4.11 -14.94 -1.10
C ALA A 101 5.22 -13.94 -0.76
N PHE A 102 5.06 -13.16 0.32
CA PHE A 102 6.02 -12.16 0.77
C PHE A 102 6.83 -12.65 1.96
N VAL A 103 8.04 -12.12 2.10
CA VAL A 103 8.84 -12.35 3.31
C VAL A 103 8.26 -11.50 4.44
N LEU A 104 7.61 -12.17 5.40
CA LEU A 104 7.10 -11.55 6.61
C LEU A 104 8.25 -11.22 7.58
N PRO A 105 8.15 -10.13 8.37
CA PRO A 105 9.15 -9.80 9.37
C PRO A 105 9.27 -10.93 10.42
N PRO A 106 10.46 -11.11 11.03
CA PRO A 106 10.72 -12.19 11.97
C PRO A 106 10.03 -11.98 13.32
N ASP A 107 9.85 -10.73 13.77
CA ASP A 107 9.24 -10.39 15.06
C ASP A 107 7.72 -10.20 14.93
N ARG A 108 7.01 -11.33 14.74
CA ARG A 108 5.54 -11.34 14.57
C ARG A 108 4.77 -11.21 15.88
N GLY A 109 5.46 -11.12 17.01
CA GLY A 109 4.86 -10.90 18.33
C GLY A 109 4.62 -9.44 18.66
N ARG A 110 5.07 -8.51 17.80
CA ARG A 110 4.95 -7.06 17.99
C ARG A 110 4.10 -6.42 16.91
N LEU A 111 3.57 -5.26 17.24
CA LEU A 111 2.99 -4.35 16.26
C LEU A 111 4.11 -3.84 15.35
N GLY A 112 3.90 -3.99 14.04
CA GLY A 112 4.77 -3.40 13.02
C GLY A 112 4.37 -1.96 12.74
N LEU A 113 5.38 -1.12 12.51
CA LEU A 113 5.21 0.29 12.16
C LEU A 113 6.17 0.64 11.03
N LEU A 114 5.63 1.15 9.93
CA LEU A 114 6.40 1.73 8.83
C LEU A 114 6.10 3.21 8.74
N GLN A 115 7.14 4.04 8.66
CA GLN A 115 7.00 5.48 8.42
C GLN A 115 7.55 5.81 7.04
N ILE A 116 6.74 6.50 6.25
CA ILE A 116 6.98 6.76 4.83
C ILE A 116 6.93 8.27 4.63
N PRO A 117 8.09 8.93 4.44
CA PRO A 117 8.15 10.35 4.16
C PRO A 117 7.67 10.65 2.74
N THR A 118 7.65 11.93 2.37
CA THR A 118 7.32 12.35 1.01
C THR A 118 8.28 11.72 0.00
N PRO A 119 7.79 10.91 -0.96
CA PRO A 119 8.64 10.18 -1.87
C PRO A 119 9.22 11.08 -2.96
N THR A 120 10.40 10.73 -3.47
CA THR A 120 10.95 11.34 -4.69
C THR A 120 10.27 10.77 -5.95
N GLU A 121 10.52 11.39 -7.11
CA GLU A 121 10.00 10.87 -8.39
C GLU A 121 10.62 9.51 -8.74
N GLU A 122 11.91 9.32 -8.42
CA GLU A 122 12.61 8.04 -8.61
C GLU A 122 12.02 6.95 -7.72
N GLU A 123 11.76 7.25 -6.44
CA GLU A 123 11.10 6.32 -5.51
C GLU A 123 9.68 5.99 -5.97
N SER A 124 8.96 6.97 -6.48
CA SER A 124 7.61 6.79 -7.05
C SER A 124 7.62 5.86 -8.24
N THR A 125 8.59 6.03 -9.15
CA THR A 125 8.77 5.17 -10.32
C THR A 125 9.17 3.74 -9.92
N ALA A 126 10.07 3.60 -8.95
CA ALA A 126 10.51 2.31 -8.45
C ALA A 126 9.38 1.55 -7.73
N ALA A 127 8.60 2.23 -6.90
CA ALA A 127 7.44 1.68 -6.22
C ALA A 127 6.39 1.16 -7.21
N ALA A 128 6.12 1.93 -8.27
CA ALA A 128 5.21 1.53 -9.34
C ALA A 128 5.65 0.24 -10.04
N ALA A 129 6.93 0.16 -10.41
CA ALA A 129 7.52 -1.03 -11.01
C ALA A 129 7.43 -2.23 -10.06
N SER A 130 7.68 -2.01 -8.77
CA SER A 130 7.65 -3.04 -7.75
C SER A 130 6.24 -3.61 -7.51
N VAL A 131 5.23 -2.74 -7.42
CA VAL A 131 3.83 -3.17 -7.33
C VAL A 131 3.45 -3.98 -8.58
N ARG A 132 3.76 -3.47 -9.77
CA ARG A 132 3.47 -4.17 -11.03
C ARG A 132 4.12 -5.56 -11.07
N GLU A 133 5.39 -5.66 -10.70
CA GLU A 133 6.11 -6.93 -10.65
C GLU A 133 5.47 -7.94 -9.67
N ALA A 134 5.01 -7.48 -8.50
CA ALA A 134 4.29 -8.33 -7.56
C ALA A 134 2.96 -8.84 -8.15
N PHE A 135 2.21 -7.97 -8.83
CA PHE A 135 0.99 -8.36 -9.54
C PHE A 135 1.26 -9.31 -10.72
N ASP A 136 2.35 -9.12 -11.47
CA ASP A 136 2.72 -10.01 -12.57
C ASP A 136 3.12 -11.40 -12.06
N ARG A 137 3.80 -11.46 -10.91
CA ARG A 137 4.30 -12.72 -10.32
C ARG A 137 3.21 -13.55 -9.67
N PHE A 138 2.29 -12.92 -8.94
CA PHE A 138 1.29 -13.63 -8.13
C PHE A 138 -0.13 -13.43 -8.63
N GLY A 139 -0.37 -12.51 -9.56
CA GLY A 139 -1.66 -12.32 -10.20
C GLY A 139 -1.91 -13.36 -11.29
N SER A 140 -2.96 -14.16 -11.12
CA SER A 140 -3.47 -15.02 -12.18
C SER A 140 -4.05 -14.14 -13.30
N GLY A 141 -3.27 -13.88 -14.37
CA GLY A 141 -3.63 -13.57 -15.76
C GLY A 141 -4.76 -12.57 -16.14
N ARG A 142 -5.50 -11.99 -15.20
CA ARG A 142 -6.75 -11.24 -15.45
C ARG A 142 -6.75 -9.82 -14.87
N SER A 143 -5.76 -9.44 -14.07
CA SER A 143 -5.78 -8.17 -13.32
C SER A 143 -4.86 -7.06 -13.87
N LEU A 144 -4.16 -7.30 -14.98
CA LEU A 144 -3.09 -6.41 -15.47
C LEU A 144 -3.60 -5.22 -16.32
N ILE A 145 -4.85 -5.27 -16.78
CA ILE A 145 -5.36 -4.28 -17.76
C ILE A 145 -5.77 -2.96 -17.07
N TYR A 146 -6.23 -3.01 -15.82
CA TYR A 146 -6.70 -1.81 -15.09
C TYR A 146 -5.56 -0.95 -14.52
N PHE A 147 -4.47 -1.58 -14.08
CA PHE A 147 -3.34 -0.85 -13.49
C PHE A 147 -2.56 -0.06 -14.55
N SER A 148 -2.36 -0.63 -15.74
CA SER A 148 -1.58 0.00 -16.81
C SER A 148 -2.20 1.28 -17.39
N LEU A 149 -3.54 1.39 -17.43
CA LEU A 149 -4.20 2.52 -18.11
C LEU A 149 -4.25 3.79 -17.24
N ARG A 150 -4.51 3.67 -15.93
CA ARG A 150 -4.45 4.83 -15.02
C ARG A 150 -3.02 5.29 -14.73
N PHE A 151 -2.06 4.37 -14.70
CA PHE A 151 -0.66 4.71 -14.48
C PHE A 151 -0.05 5.45 -15.68
N TRP A 152 -0.35 4.98 -16.91
CA TRP A 152 0.09 5.65 -18.13
C TRP A 152 -0.56 7.04 -18.27
N LEU A 153 -1.86 7.18 -18.01
CA LEU A 153 -2.55 8.48 -18.04
C LEU A 153 -2.07 9.47 -16.97
N ALA A 154 -1.60 9.01 -15.80
CA ALA A 154 -1.05 9.88 -14.77
C ALA A 154 0.36 10.38 -15.10
N GLN A 155 1.13 9.62 -15.88
CA GLN A 155 2.48 9.97 -16.30
C GLN A 155 2.48 10.82 -17.58
N GLU A 156 1.59 10.54 -18.54
CA GLU A 156 1.48 11.27 -19.82
C GLU A 156 0.85 12.67 -19.66
N ASN A 157 -0.07 12.87 -18.70
CA ASN A 157 -0.72 14.18 -18.50
C ASN A 157 0.17 15.24 -17.83
N ARG A 158 1.39 14.91 -17.41
CA ARG A 158 2.37 15.92 -16.96
C ARG A 158 3.21 16.50 -18.08
N GLU A 159 3.21 15.91 -19.28
CA GLU A 159 3.99 16.42 -20.43
C GLU A 159 3.21 17.37 -21.35
N LEU A 160 1.90 17.58 -21.10
CA LEU A 160 1.04 18.44 -21.95
C LEU A 160 0.66 19.79 -21.34
N LEU A 161 1.31 20.19 -20.24
CA LEU A 161 1.17 21.52 -19.62
C LEU A 161 2.54 22.21 -19.50
N ILE A 162 3.21 22.42 -20.64
CA ILE A 162 4.26 23.44 -20.81
C ILE A 162 4.03 24.13 -22.15
#